data_AF-A0A2N9NNN8-F1
#
_entry.id   AF-A0A2N9NNN8-F1
#
_cell.length_a   1.000
_cell.length_b   1.000
_cell.length_c   1.000
_cell.angle_alpha   90.00
_cell.angle_beta   90.00
_cell.angle_gamma   90.00
#
_symmetry.space_group_name_H-M   'P 1'
#
loop_
_entity.id
_entity.type
_entity.pdbx_description
1 polymer ?
#
loop_
_entity_poly.entity_id
_entity_poly.type
_entity_poly.pdbx_seq_one_letter_code
_entity_poly.pdbx_strand_id
1 'polypeptide(L)'
;MRGLKKLRRLHKWSIAVVLLVCVVVMSGCRTLSFYSQAIEGQYQLVAHRQPVAKLLVDPKTPPRLKAKLELLDQLLAFAKSDLKLPADGHYRKYVDVHRRFVVWNVEAAPEFSLEPKSWWYPLVGSLEYRGYFFERRAESYGNWLRSRGYDVFVGGVEAYSTLGWFKDPALNTFIYEPEPDLAELIFHGRYRFQ
;
A
#
# COMPACT_ATOMS: atom_id res chain seq x y z
N MET A 1 56.29 -8.22 -26.24
CA MET A 1 55.22 -7.18 -26.21
C MET A 1 53.77 -7.69 -26.28
N ARG A 2 53.47 -8.97 -26.56
CA ARG A 2 52.07 -9.49 -26.63
C ARG A 2 51.40 -9.77 -25.27
N GLY A 3 52.17 -10.11 -24.22
CA GLY A 3 51.64 -10.45 -22.88
C GLY A 3 51.04 -9.26 -22.10
N LEU A 4 51.69 -8.09 -22.12
CA LEU A 4 51.19 -6.88 -21.43
C LEU A 4 49.83 -6.43 -21.96
N LYS A 5 49.60 -6.53 -23.29
CA LYS A 5 48.30 -6.16 -23.90
C LYS A 5 47.17 -7.11 -23.48
N LYS A 6 47.48 -8.39 -23.22
CA LYS A 6 46.52 -9.40 -22.74
C LYS A 6 46.13 -9.17 -21.29
N LEU A 7 47.10 -8.87 -20.41
CA LEU A 7 46.87 -8.49 -19.01
C LEU A 7 46.05 -7.18 -18.90
N ARG A 8 46.38 -6.17 -19.72
CA ARG A 8 45.63 -4.89 -19.76
C ARG A 8 44.21 -5.06 -20.30
N ARG A 9 43.96 -6.04 -21.18
CA ARG A 9 42.59 -6.39 -21.61
C ARG A 9 41.85 -7.08 -20.46
N LEU A 10 42.39 -8.16 -19.88
CA LEU A 10 41.77 -8.87 -18.76
C LEU A 10 41.38 -7.93 -17.61
N HIS A 11 42.27 -7.01 -17.21
CA HIS A 11 42.00 -6.02 -16.17
C HIS A 11 40.85 -5.04 -16.53
N LYS A 12 40.74 -4.64 -17.81
CA LYS A 12 39.62 -3.82 -18.30
C LYS A 12 38.28 -4.56 -18.30
N TRP A 13 38.27 -5.85 -18.63
CA TRP A 13 37.06 -6.68 -18.57
C TRP A 13 36.62 -6.92 -17.11
N SER A 14 37.56 -7.15 -16.19
CA SER A 14 37.25 -7.25 -14.76
C SER A 14 36.66 -5.97 -14.19
N ILE A 15 37.22 -4.80 -14.54
CA ILE A 15 36.67 -3.50 -14.13
C ILE A 15 35.27 -3.28 -14.72
N ALA A 16 35.05 -3.62 -16.00
CA ALA A 16 33.74 -3.50 -16.63
C ALA A 16 32.68 -4.41 -15.97
N VAL A 17 33.04 -5.64 -15.59
CA VAL A 17 32.15 -6.57 -14.87
C VAL A 17 31.84 -6.05 -13.47
N VAL A 18 32.83 -5.55 -12.73
CA VAL A 18 32.60 -4.97 -11.40
C VAL A 18 31.69 -3.74 -11.48
N LEU A 19 31.90 -2.85 -12.45
CA LEU A 19 31.04 -1.69 -12.68
C LEU A 19 29.61 -2.10 -13.06
N LEU A 20 29.45 -3.13 -13.90
CA LEU A 20 28.14 -3.67 -14.26
C LEU A 20 27.41 -4.24 -13.04
N VAL A 21 28.11 -5.02 -12.21
CA VAL A 21 27.54 -5.56 -10.96
C VAL A 21 27.16 -4.43 -9.99
N CYS A 22 28.00 -3.40 -9.83
CA CYS A 22 27.67 -2.23 -9.01
C CYS A 22 26.41 -1.52 -9.49
N VAL A 23 26.24 -1.31 -10.81
CA VAL A 23 25.04 -0.68 -11.38
C VAL A 23 23.79 -1.53 -11.13
N VAL A 24 23.89 -2.86 -11.27
CA VAL A 24 22.78 -3.79 -10.99
C VAL A 24 22.41 -3.79 -9.50
N VAL A 25 23.39 -3.85 -8.60
CA VAL A 25 23.16 -3.84 -7.15
C VAL A 25 22.54 -2.52 -6.70
N MET A 26 23.03 -1.37 -7.18
CA MET A 26 22.47 -0.06 -6.84
C MET A 26 21.04 0.13 -7.36
N SER A 27 20.72 -0.40 -8.53
CA SER A 27 19.36 -0.39 -9.08
C SER A 27 18.43 -1.34 -8.31
N GLY A 28 18.97 -2.47 -7.84
CA GLY A 28 18.25 -3.46 -7.04
C GLY A 28 17.90 -3.00 -5.63
N CYS A 29 18.74 -2.19 -4.98
CA CYS A 29 18.51 -1.75 -3.59
C CYS A 29 17.18 -1.01 -3.39
N ARG A 30 16.78 -0.15 -4.33
CA ARG A 30 15.51 0.61 -4.20
C ARG A 30 14.30 -0.25 -4.46
N THR A 31 14.37 -1.14 -5.45
CA THR A 31 13.31 -2.11 -5.73
C THR A 31 13.12 -3.06 -4.56
N LEU A 32 14.22 -3.58 -4.01
CA LEU A 32 14.19 -4.43 -2.81
C LEU A 32 13.65 -3.68 -1.58
N SER A 33 14.10 -2.44 -1.35
CA SER A 33 13.59 -1.59 -0.27
C SER A 33 12.08 -1.31 -0.39
N PHE A 34 11.57 -1.22 -1.61
CA PHE A 34 10.15 -1.00 -1.87
C PHE A 34 9.30 -2.25 -1.64
N TYR A 35 9.75 -3.41 -2.09
CA TYR A 35 8.99 -4.65 -1.87
C TYR A 35 9.10 -5.13 -0.42
N SER A 36 10.26 -4.97 0.22
CA SER A 36 10.42 -5.28 1.65
C SER A 36 9.46 -4.46 2.52
N GLN A 37 9.32 -3.15 2.28
CA GLN A 37 8.36 -2.34 3.03
C GLN A 37 6.90 -2.77 2.79
N ALA A 38 6.58 -3.20 1.56
CA ALA A 38 5.23 -3.66 1.22
C ALA A 38 4.90 -4.97 1.95
N ILE A 39 5.84 -5.92 1.97
CA ILE A 39 5.71 -7.19 2.69
C ILE A 39 5.57 -6.93 4.20
N GLU A 40 6.42 -6.06 4.75
CA GLU A 40 6.41 -5.70 6.17
C GLU A 40 5.05 -5.10 6.58
N GLY A 41 4.56 -4.12 5.83
CA GLY A 41 3.28 -3.47 6.10
C GLY A 41 2.09 -4.43 5.94
N GLN A 42 2.08 -5.26 4.91
CA GLN A 42 1.03 -6.27 4.72
C GLN A 42 1.04 -7.32 5.83
N TYR A 43 2.23 -7.73 6.28
CA TYR A 43 2.36 -8.66 7.41
C TYR A 43 1.77 -8.05 8.69
N GLN A 44 2.02 -6.77 8.98
CA GLN A 44 1.42 -6.09 10.14
C GLN A 44 -0.11 -6.14 10.10
N LEU A 45 -0.74 -5.92 8.94
CA LEU A 45 -2.19 -6.05 8.78
C LEU A 45 -2.69 -7.46 9.06
N VAL A 46 -2.00 -8.47 8.56
CA VAL A 46 -2.41 -9.87 8.72
C VAL A 46 -2.19 -10.37 10.15
N ALA A 47 -1.08 -9.97 10.79
CA ALA A 47 -0.70 -10.44 12.12
C ALA A 47 -1.59 -9.86 13.24
N HIS A 48 -2.04 -8.61 13.12
CA HIS A 48 -2.78 -7.90 14.17
C HIS A 48 -4.31 -7.96 14.01
N ARG A 49 -4.82 -8.73 13.05
CA ARG A 49 -6.27 -8.83 12.81
C ARG A 49 -7.00 -9.55 13.92
N GLN A 50 -8.09 -8.95 14.38
CA GLN A 50 -8.98 -9.51 15.40
C GLN A 50 -10.38 -9.71 14.81
N PRO A 51 -11.06 -10.84 15.08
CA PRO A 51 -12.44 -11.01 14.63
C PRO A 51 -13.37 -9.97 15.27
N VAL A 52 -14.19 -9.29 14.46
CA VAL A 52 -15.15 -8.29 14.96
C VAL A 52 -16.09 -8.90 15.98
N ALA A 53 -16.63 -10.09 15.69
CA ALA A 53 -17.51 -10.82 16.61
C ALA A 53 -16.86 -11.06 18.00
N LYS A 54 -15.54 -11.28 18.06
CA LYS A 54 -14.83 -11.44 19.32
C LYS A 54 -14.71 -10.12 20.07
N LEU A 55 -14.41 -9.04 19.37
CA LEU A 55 -14.32 -7.69 19.95
C LEU A 55 -15.64 -7.21 20.52
N LEU A 56 -16.77 -7.54 19.88
CA LEU A 56 -18.09 -7.15 20.35
C LEU A 56 -18.48 -7.78 21.70
N VAL A 57 -18.00 -8.99 22.00
CA VAL A 57 -18.31 -9.69 23.26
C VAL A 57 -17.23 -9.52 24.34
N ASP A 58 -16.05 -8.99 23.99
CA ASP A 58 -14.96 -8.80 24.94
C ASP A 58 -15.23 -7.57 25.84
N PRO A 59 -15.32 -7.73 27.17
CA PRO A 59 -15.53 -6.62 28.10
C PRO A 59 -14.37 -5.61 28.13
N LYS A 60 -13.19 -5.96 27.60
CA LYS A 60 -12.03 -5.08 27.51
C LYS A 60 -12.05 -4.18 26.28
N THR A 61 -12.93 -4.43 25.31
CA THR A 61 -13.04 -3.59 24.11
C THR A 61 -13.54 -2.19 24.50
N PRO A 62 -12.86 -1.10 24.08
CA PRO A 62 -13.31 0.25 24.37
C PRO A 62 -14.75 0.49 23.88
N PRO A 63 -15.65 1.10 24.69
CA PRO A 63 -17.05 1.29 24.31
C PRO A 63 -17.25 2.02 22.97
N ARG A 64 -16.40 3.01 22.68
CA ARG A 64 -16.43 3.76 21.41
C ARG A 64 -16.14 2.86 20.20
N LEU A 65 -15.15 1.98 20.32
CA LEU A 65 -14.81 1.03 19.25
C LEU A 65 -15.95 0.03 19.06
N LYS A 66 -16.48 -0.51 20.16
CA LYS A 66 -17.61 -1.44 20.13
C LYS A 66 -18.81 -0.85 19.40
N ALA A 67 -19.21 0.38 19.72
CA ALA A 67 -20.30 1.08 19.03
C ALA A 67 -20.06 1.23 17.52
N LYS A 68 -18.82 1.56 17.11
CA LYS A 68 -18.49 1.66 15.67
C LYS A 68 -18.47 0.30 14.97
N LEU A 69 -18.06 -0.76 15.65
CA LEU A 69 -18.12 -2.13 15.12
C LEU A 69 -19.56 -2.63 14.99
N GLU A 70 -20.45 -2.27 15.93
CA GLU A 70 -21.88 -2.56 15.84
C GLU A 70 -22.52 -1.83 14.65
N LEU A 71 -22.22 -0.54 14.47
CA LEU A 71 -22.63 0.23 13.30
C LEU A 71 -22.13 -0.41 12.00
N LEU A 72 -20.85 -0.81 11.96
CA LEU A 72 -20.28 -1.51 10.80
C LEU A 72 -21.08 -2.77 10.48
N ASP A 73 -21.41 -3.61 11.47
CA ASP A 73 -22.20 -4.83 11.23
C ASP A 73 -23.62 -4.51 10.69
N GLN A 74 -24.24 -3.42 11.15
CA GLN A 74 -25.52 -2.94 10.63
C GLN A 74 -25.41 -2.49 9.17
N LEU A 75 -24.39 -1.70 8.82
CA LEU A 75 -24.14 -1.25 7.46
C LEU A 75 -23.86 -2.44 6.52
N LEU A 76 -23.08 -3.43 6.98
CA LEU A 76 -22.82 -4.65 6.20
C LEU A 76 -24.10 -5.50 5.99
N ALA A 77 -25.01 -5.50 6.98
CA ALA A 77 -26.31 -6.15 6.86
C ALA A 77 -27.18 -5.43 5.82
N PHE A 78 -27.33 -4.10 5.95
CA PHE A 78 -28.09 -3.25 5.02
C PHE A 78 -27.58 -3.36 3.57
N ALA A 79 -26.26 -3.31 3.38
CA ALA A 79 -25.64 -3.50 2.07
C ALA A 79 -26.07 -4.82 1.40
N LYS A 80 -26.22 -5.89 2.20
CA LYS A 80 -26.64 -7.20 1.70
C LYS A 80 -28.16 -7.29 1.50
N SER A 81 -28.96 -6.86 2.47
CA SER A 81 -30.41 -7.04 2.46
C SER A 81 -31.11 -6.07 1.52
N ASP A 82 -30.71 -4.80 1.53
CA ASP A 82 -31.44 -3.71 0.88
C ASP A 82 -30.77 -3.30 -0.42
N LEU A 83 -29.45 -3.15 -0.42
CA LEU A 83 -28.68 -2.77 -1.62
C LEU A 83 -28.28 -3.96 -2.52
N LYS A 84 -28.50 -5.19 -2.04
CA LYS A 84 -28.13 -6.45 -2.74
C LYS A 84 -26.65 -6.52 -3.18
N LEU A 85 -25.77 -5.86 -2.44
CA LEU A 85 -24.33 -5.88 -2.69
C LEU A 85 -23.71 -7.22 -2.25
N PRO A 86 -22.68 -7.73 -2.94
CA PRO A 86 -22.01 -8.98 -2.61
C PRO A 86 -21.53 -9.03 -1.16
N ALA A 87 -21.71 -10.19 -0.52
CA ALA A 87 -21.37 -10.42 0.88
C ALA A 87 -20.08 -11.25 1.01
N ASP A 88 -18.97 -10.70 0.54
CA ASP A 88 -17.72 -11.45 0.36
C ASP A 88 -16.87 -11.57 1.61
N GLY A 89 -17.42 -11.33 2.81
CA GLY A 89 -16.69 -11.46 4.07
C GLY A 89 -15.64 -10.37 4.36
N HIS A 90 -15.58 -9.31 3.54
CA HIS A 90 -14.81 -8.11 3.86
C HIS A 90 -15.36 -7.44 5.13
N TYR A 91 -14.48 -6.78 5.86
CA TYR A 91 -14.74 -6.02 7.09
C TYR A 91 -15.20 -6.85 8.30
N ARG A 92 -15.11 -8.19 8.25
CA ARG A 92 -15.39 -9.08 9.40
C ARG A 92 -14.26 -9.17 10.43
N LYS A 93 -13.12 -8.54 10.14
CA LYS A 93 -11.97 -8.44 11.03
C LYS A 93 -11.64 -6.96 11.22
N TYR A 94 -11.13 -6.62 12.39
CA TYR A 94 -10.62 -5.29 12.71
C TYR A 94 -9.10 -5.35 12.91
N VAL A 95 -8.40 -4.32 12.46
CA VAL A 95 -6.97 -4.11 12.72
C VAL A 95 -6.76 -2.68 13.17
N ASP A 96 -6.05 -2.50 14.28
CA ASP A 96 -5.51 -1.22 14.68
C ASP A 96 -4.06 -1.10 14.19
N VAL A 97 -3.83 -0.28 13.17
CA VAL A 97 -2.48 -0.01 12.64
C VAL A 97 -1.77 1.11 13.39
N HIS A 98 -2.39 1.72 14.40
CA HIS A 98 -1.80 2.75 15.26
C HIS A 98 -1.25 3.95 14.48
N ARG A 99 -1.88 4.27 13.35
CA ARG A 99 -1.54 5.40 12.48
C ARG A 99 -2.77 5.91 11.76
N ARG A 100 -2.69 7.14 11.25
CA ARG A 100 -3.79 7.82 10.56
C ARG A 100 -4.11 7.22 9.19
N PHE A 101 -3.09 6.81 8.44
CA PHE A 101 -3.24 6.27 7.09
C PHE A 101 -2.63 4.88 6.97
N VAL A 102 -3.31 3.98 6.29
CA VAL A 102 -2.83 2.60 6.14
C VAL A 102 -1.72 2.52 5.10
N VAL A 103 -1.80 3.33 4.05
CA VAL A 103 -0.76 3.49 3.03
C VAL A 103 -0.63 4.96 2.63
N TRP A 104 0.46 5.27 1.96
CA TRP A 104 0.84 6.58 1.44
C TRP A 104 1.17 6.42 -0.04
N ASN A 105 0.40 7.09 -0.89
CA ASN A 105 0.62 7.06 -2.33
C ASN A 105 1.56 8.19 -2.72
N VAL A 106 2.56 7.85 -3.54
CA VAL A 106 3.39 8.80 -4.25
C VAL A 106 2.90 8.86 -5.69
N GLU A 107 2.51 10.05 -6.10
CA GLU A 107 2.11 10.41 -7.47
C GLU A 107 3.07 11.47 -7.97
N ALA A 108 3.39 11.45 -9.27
CA ALA A 108 4.33 12.40 -9.83
C ALA A 108 4.03 12.69 -11.30
N ALA A 109 4.30 13.90 -11.76
CA ALA A 109 4.23 14.28 -13.18
C ALA A 109 5.41 15.20 -13.53
N PRO A 110 5.86 15.28 -14.79
CA PRO A 110 6.79 16.32 -15.20
C PRO A 110 6.22 17.73 -14.92
N GLU A 111 7.08 18.69 -14.53
CA GLU A 111 6.71 20.05 -14.07
C GLU A 111 5.72 20.84 -14.97
N PHE A 112 5.67 20.52 -16.26
CA PHE A 112 4.75 21.17 -17.22
C PHE A 112 3.84 20.17 -17.94
N SER A 113 3.49 19.08 -17.27
CA SER A 113 2.63 18.04 -17.82
C SER A 113 1.60 17.58 -16.79
N LEU A 114 0.42 17.21 -17.29
CA LEU A 114 -0.60 16.52 -16.51
C LEU A 114 -0.53 14.99 -16.69
N GLU A 115 0.41 14.50 -17.50
CA GLU A 115 0.61 13.06 -17.69
C GLU A 115 1.34 12.47 -16.47
N PRO A 116 0.69 11.57 -15.71
CA PRO A 116 1.30 10.99 -14.53
C PRO A 116 2.43 10.05 -14.91
N LYS A 117 3.47 10.06 -14.10
CA LYS A 117 4.49 9.05 -14.07
C LYS A 117 3.85 7.70 -13.74
N SER A 118 4.11 6.72 -14.59
CA SER A 118 3.71 5.34 -14.32
C SER A 118 4.84 4.48 -13.76
N TRP A 119 4.46 3.47 -13.00
CA TRP A 119 5.33 2.41 -12.50
C TRP A 119 4.79 1.05 -12.92
N TRP A 120 5.68 0.19 -13.40
CA TRP A 120 5.34 -1.18 -13.77
C TRP A 120 5.56 -2.14 -12.59
N TYR A 121 4.60 -3.03 -12.39
CA TYR A 121 4.55 -4.02 -11.33
C TYR A 121 4.26 -5.41 -11.94
N PRO A 122 4.98 -6.47 -11.54
CA PRO A 122 4.87 -7.78 -12.19
C PRO A 122 3.48 -8.41 -12.25
N LEU A 123 2.64 -8.16 -11.24
CA LEU A 123 1.32 -8.81 -11.10
C LEU A 123 0.15 -7.93 -11.53
N VAL A 124 0.31 -6.60 -11.47
CA VAL A 124 -0.77 -5.63 -11.68
C VAL A 124 -0.54 -4.72 -12.90
N GLY A 125 0.61 -4.84 -13.56
CA GLY A 125 0.92 -4.02 -14.73
C GLY A 125 1.32 -2.60 -14.35
N SER A 126 0.84 -1.62 -15.11
CA SER A 126 1.23 -0.22 -14.93
C SER A 126 0.23 0.52 -14.05
N LEU A 127 0.70 1.19 -12.99
CA LEU A 127 -0.11 2.09 -12.17
C LEU A 127 0.51 3.48 -12.13
N GLU A 128 -0.34 4.49 -11.99
CA GLU A 128 0.01 5.92 -11.96
C GLU A 128 0.34 6.45 -10.55
N TYR A 129 0.44 5.53 -9.59
CA TYR A 129 0.88 5.81 -8.23
C TYR A 129 1.79 4.70 -7.70
N ARG A 130 2.50 5.01 -6.61
CA ARG A 130 3.32 4.05 -5.88
C ARG A 130 3.01 4.10 -4.38
N GLY A 131 2.42 3.02 -3.86
CA GLY A 131 1.97 2.91 -2.48
C GLY A 131 3.03 2.43 -1.49
N TYR A 132 3.11 3.10 -0.34
CA TYR A 132 4.03 2.82 0.76
C TYR A 132 3.26 2.66 2.07
N PHE A 133 3.49 1.60 2.84
CA PHE A 133 2.91 1.46 4.18
C PHE A 133 3.54 2.41 5.21
N PHE A 134 4.72 2.95 4.91
CA PHE A 134 5.46 3.85 5.80
C PHE A 134 5.66 5.22 5.16
N GLU A 135 5.06 6.25 5.78
CA GLU A 135 5.12 7.66 5.35
C GLU A 135 6.54 8.12 5.03
N ARG A 136 7.49 7.88 5.94
CA ARG A 136 8.89 8.29 5.76
C ARG A 136 9.52 7.71 4.49
N ARG A 137 9.13 6.48 4.08
CA ARG A 137 9.62 5.88 2.84
C ARG A 137 8.96 6.51 1.61
N ALA A 138 7.67 6.86 1.70
CA ALA A 138 6.95 7.61 0.68
C ALA A 138 7.59 8.99 0.46
N GLU A 139 7.79 9.75 1.54
CA GLU A 139 8.39 11.09 1.51
C GLU A 139 9.82 11.08 0.97
N SER A 140 10.64 10.12 1.42
CA SER A 140 12.01 9.95 0.90
C SER A 140 12.01 9.70 -0.61
N TYR A 141 11.10 8.85 -1.10
CA TYR A 141 10.97 8.60 -2.54
C TYR A 141 10.42 9.81 -3.30
N GLY A 142 9.45 10.51 -2.73
CA GLY A 142 8.89 11.73 -3.29
C GLY A 142 9.94 12.83 -3.43
N ASN A 143 10.75 13.07 -2.39
CA ASN A 143 11.85 14.03 -2.44
C ASN A 143 12.90 13.68 -3.49
N TRP A 144 13.17 12.39 -3.69
CA TRP A 144 14.06 11.95 -4.76
C TRP A 144 13.48 12.18 -6.16
N LEU A 145 12.15 12.11 -6.34
CA LEU A 145 11.50 12.48 -7.60
C LEU A 145 11.52 14.00 -7.81
N ARG A 146 11.25 14.78 -6.77
CA ARG A 146 11.35 16.25 -6.80
C ARG A 146 12.74 16.71 -7.23
N SER A 147 13.79 16.07 -6.70
CA SER A 147 15.19 16.37 -7.10
C SER A 147 15.51 16.02 -8.56
N ARG A 148 14.56 15.44 -9.30
CA ARG A 148 14.67 15.12 -10.73
C ARG A 148 13.74 15.96 -11.61
N GLY A 149 13.12 17.01 -11.05
CA GLY A 149 12.23 17.91 -11.79
C GLY A 149 10.82 17.38 -11.99
N TYR A 150 10.36 16.47 -11.13
CA TYR A 150 8.95 16.08 -11.09
C TYR A 150 8.20 16.93 -10.07
N ASP A 151 6.96 17.29 -10.41
CA ASP A 151 5.95 17.65 -9.44
C ASP A 151 5.46 16.39 -8.75
N VAL A 152 5.39 16.42 -7.42
CA VAL A 152 5.15 15.21 -6.61
C VAL A 152 4.15 15.47 -5.51
N PHE A 153 3.11 14.65 -5.50
CA PHE A 153 2.14 14.56 -4.41
C PHE A 153 2.38 13.30 -3.59
N VAL A 154 2.36 13.45 -2.26
CA VAL A 154 2.42 12.34 -1.29
C VAL A 154 1.16 12.41 -0.44
N GLY A 155 0.24 11.47 -0.66
CA GLY A 155 -1.08 11.47 -0.05
C GLY A 155 -1.33 10.26 0.82
N GLY A 156 -1.89 10.48 2.02
CA GLY A 156 -2.34 9.41 2.89
C GLY A 156 -3.64 8.77 2.38
N VAL A 157 -3.74 7.45 2.49
CA VAL A 157 -4.93 6.68 2.13
C VAL A 157 -5.44 5.93 3.36
N GLU A 158 -6.73 6.09 3.66
CA GLU A 158 -7.35 5.52 4.85
C GLU A 158 -7.84 4.08 4.63
N ALA A 159 -8.31 3.77 3.42
CA ALA A 159 -8.77 2.44 3.04
C ALA A 159 -7.79 1.75 2.08
N TYR A 160 -7.42 0.51 2.39
CA TYR A 160 -6.55 -0.31 1.55
C TYR A 160 -7.24 -1.64 1.22
N SER A 161 -7.27 -1.98 -0.08
CA SER A 161 -7.77 -3.26 -0.55
C SER A 161 -6.69 -3.97 -1.35
N THR A 162 -6.63 -5.28 -1.16
CA THR A 162 -5.76 -6.16 -1.94
C THR A 162 -6.42 -6.65 -3.23
N LEU A 163 -7.47 -5.98 -3.69
CA LEU A 163 -8.20 -6.29 -4.93
C LEU A 163 -8.67 -7.76 -4.98
N GLY A 164 -9.18 -8.26 -3.85
CA GLY A 164 -9.75 -9.61 -3.73
C GLY A 164 -8.78 -10.72 -3.33
N TRP A 165 -7.47 -10.46 -3.28
CA TRP A 165 -6.48 -11.46 -2.80
C TRP A 165 -6.66 -11.80 -1.32
N PHE A 166 -7.13 -10.84 -0.52
CA PHE A 166 -7.48 -11.02 0.88
C PHE A 166 -8.84 -10.39 1.19
N LYS A 167 -9.47 -10.88 2.26
CA LYS A 167 -10.64 -10.23 2.85
C LYS A 167 -10.17 -9.03 3.66
N ASP A 168 -10.48 -7.84 3.15
CA ASP A 168 -9.98 -6.59 3.72
C ASP A 168 -10.58 -6.38 5.13
N PRO A 169 -9.77 -6.02 6.13
CA PRO A 169 -10.25 -5.73 7.47
C PRO A 169 -10.83 -4.31 7.57
N ALA A 170 -11.67 -4.08 8.56
CA ALA A 170 -11.94 -2.74 9.07
C ALA A 170 -10.69 -2.21 9.78
N LEU A 171 -10.40 -0.92 9.61
CA LEU A 171 -9.16 -0.30 10.12
C LEU A 171 -9.48 0.88 11.04
N ASN A 172 -8.61 1.11 12.03
CA ASN A 172 -8.69 2.31 12.88
C ASN A 172 -8.65 3.63 12.07
N THR A 173 -8.14 3.59 10.84
CA THR A 173 -7.95 4.72 9.92
C THR A 173 -9.25 5.31 9.38
N PHE A 174 -10.33 4.53 9.35
CA PHE A 174 -11.64 5.00 8.85
C PHE A 174 -12.83 4.60 9.75
N ILE A 175 -12.66 3.66 10.67
CA ILE A 175 -13.79 3.15 11.48
C ILE A 175 -14.45 4.23 12.35
N TYR A 176 -13.73 5.32 12.61
CA TYR A 176 -14.21 6.42 13.44
C TYR A 176 -14.87 7.55 12.66
N GLU A 177 -14.89 7.48 11.33
CA GLU A 177 -15.57 8.46 10.47
C GLU A 177 -17.07 8.55 10.82
N PRO A 178 -17.72 9.69 10.51
CA PRO A 178 -19.17 9.82 10.58
C PRO A 178 -19.88 8.69 9.84
N GLU A 179 -21.09 8.35 10.29
CA GLU A 179 -21.85 7.24 9.71
C GLU A 179 -22.04 7.35 8.18
N PRO A 180 -22.39 8.52 7.60
CA PRO A 180 -22.51 8.66 6.14
C PRO A 180 -21.22 8.31 5.39
N ASP A 181 -20.08 8.79 5.89
CA ASP A 181 -18.78 8.59 5.25
C ASP A 181 -18.31 7.13 5.38
N LEU A 182 -18.56 6.53 6.55
CA LEU A 182 -18.33 5.09 6.76
C LEU A 182 -19.22 4.25 5.84
N ALA A 183 -20.49 4.60 5.70
CA ALA A 183 -21.43 3.92 4.81
C ALA A 183 -20.98 4.03 3.34
N GLU A 184 -20.61 5.23 2.89
CA GLU A 184 -20.07 5.47 1.55
C GLU A 184 -18.86 4.57 1.28
N LEU A 185 -17.88 4.54 2.18
CA LEU A 185 -16.69 3.71 2.04
C LEU A 185 -17.03 2.21 1.93
N ILE A 186 -17.89 1.70 2.80
CA ILE A 186 -18.27 0.29 2.84
C ILE A 186 -19.05 -0.11 1.58
N PHE A 187 -19.93 0.75 1.09
CA PHE A 187 -20.74 0.48 -0.09
C PHE A 187 -19.93 0.64 -1.38
N HIS A 188 -19.14 1.71 -1.51
CA HIS A 188 -18.27 1.96 -2.67
C HIS A 188 -17.28 0.81 -2.88
N GLY A 189 -16.68 0.30 -1.81
CA GLY A 189 -15.77 -0.84 -1.87
C GLY A 189 -16.40 -2.13 -2.40
N ARG A 190 -17.75 -2.26 -2.35
CA ARG A 190 -18.49 -3.43 -2.85
C ARG A 190 -19.01 -3.26 -4.27
N TYR A 191 -19.11 -2.04 -4.79
CA TYR A 191 -19.41 -1.80 -6.20
C TYR A 191 -18.24 -2.16 -7.13
N ARG A 192 -16.99 -2.06 -6.66
CA ARG A 192 -15.79 -2.34 -7.48
C ARG A 192 -15.56 -3.81 -7.85
N PHE A 193 -16.36 -4.74 -7.33
CA PHE A 193 -16.20 -6.19 -7.55
C PHE A 193 -17.40 -6.85 -8.27
N GLN A 194 -18.27 -6.05 -8.91
CA GLN A 194 -19.19 -6.52 -9.97
C GLN A 194 -18.46 -6.60 -11.31
#